data_AF-A0A8J5TPK9-F1
#
_entry.id   AF-A0A8J5TPK9-F1
#
_cell.length_a   1.000
_cell.length_b   1.000
_cell.length_c   1.000
_cell.angle_alpha   90.00
_cell.angle_beta   90.00
_cell.angle_gamma   90.00
#
_symmetry.space_group_name_H-M   'P 1'
#
loop_
_entity.id
_entity.type
_entity.pdbx_description
1 polymer ?
#
loop_
_entity_poly.entity_id
_entity_poly.type
_entity_poly.pdbx_seq_one_letter_code
_entity_poly.pdbx_strand_id
1 'polypeptide(L)'
;MCMYDHQQEAAPEPLLDNTEPFPWHIGVFDAHNHIGERVNSVSELPNMKSRAVAIMATRTQDQPLIMSIAKSHGVKAPDCFSQDKTTVIAGYGRHPWFCHELFDDSLETPTYVPSEDVEAAKEQHYKAVLSPAPTDAAFWRDLPVPIALSTFIAETRARLLEDPFAMVGEIGLDKPFRLPMQWTDPKPEPDPDRTPGGRQRRPLSQHRINLAHQKAVFMTHLKLAGELGRPSAGKVMSFEVVAQGTKRRKKEKRIKDIKTQRSHILREFAFTHSAVNPTLSNNI
;
A
#
# COMPACT_ATOMS: atom_id res chain seq x y z
N MET A 1 15.34 -66.97 -39.47
CA MET A 1 14.31 -67.36 -38.49
C MET A 1 14.27 -66.26 -37.44
N CYS A 2 13.12 -65.57 -37.37
CA CYS A 2 12.67 -64.64 -36.33
C CYS A 2 13.42 -63.31 -36.16
N MET A 3 12.79 -62.17 -35.88
CA MET A 3 11.50 -61.54 -36.21
C MET A 3 11.79 -60.04 -36.00
N TYR A 4 11.38 -59.17 -36.92
CA TYR A 4 11.42 -57.73 -36.70
C TYR A 4 10.26 -57.35 -35.78
N ASP A 5 10.55 -56.83 -34.59
CA ASP A 5 9.55 -56.19 -33.75
C ASP A 5 9.06 -54.91 -34.43
N HIS A 6 7.80 -54.91 -34.86
CA HIS A 6 7.08 -53.70 -35.20
C HIS A 6 6.73 -52.95 -33.91
N GLN A 7 7.55 -51.97 -33.53
CA GLN A 7 7.06 -50.88 -32.70
C GLN A 7 6.14 -50.02 -33.57
N GLN A 8 4.83 -50.07 -33.29
CA GLN A 8 3.88 -49.06 -33.75
C GLN A 8 4.33 -47.72 -33.18
N GLU A 9 4.83 -46.84 -34.05
CA GLU A 9 4.93 -45.41 -33.74
C GLU A 9 3.54 -44.92 -33.34
N ALA A 10 3.38 -44.56 -32.08
CA ALA A 10 2.22 -43.84 -31.62
C ALA A 10 2.12 -42.55 -32.46
N ALA A 11 0.96 -42.36 -33.10
CA ALA A 11 0.70 -41.16 -33.89
C ALA A 11 1.02 -39.91 -33.05
N PRO A 12 1.68 -38.89 -33.63
CA PRO A 12 1.97 -37.66 -32.90
C PRO A 12 0.64 -37.06 -32.42
N GLU A 13 0.57 -36.72 -31.13
CA GLU A 13 -0.60 -36.01 -30.59
C GLU A 13 -0.88 -34.78 -31.47
N PRO A 14 -2.15 -34.53 -31.83
CA PRO A 14 -2.48 -33.35 -32.63
C PRO A 14 -2.03 -32.12 -31.85
N LEU A 15 -1.14 -31.34 -32.49
CA LEU A 15 -0.74 -30.02 -32.00
C LEU A 15 -2.02 -29.24 -31.70
N LEU A 16 -2.19 -28.81 -30.44
CA LEU A 16 -3.30 -27.97 -30.02
C LEU A 16 -3.43 -26.82 -31.03
N ASP A 17 -4.57 -26.79 -31.72
CA ASP A 17 -4.89 -25.75 -32.67
C ASP A 17 -5.08 -24.46 -31.86
N ASN A 18 -4.05 -23.60 -31.83
CA ASN A 18 -4.06 -22.33 -31.09
C ASN A 18 -4.94 -21.25 -31.78
N THR A 19 -5.96 -21.67 -32.54
CA THR A 19 -6.87 -20.78 -33.29
C THR A 19 -8.09 -20.35 -32.49
N GLU A 20 -8.34 -20.94 -31.31
CA GLU A 20 -9.45 -20.50 -30.46
C GLU A 20 -9.22 -19.06 -29.96
N PRO A 21 -10.17 -18.13 -30.21
CA PRO A 21 -10.03 -16.75 -29.75
C PRO A 21 -10.05 -16.70 -28.21
N PHE A 22 -9.21 -15.83 -27.63
CA PHE A 22 -9.15 -15.66 -26.18
C PHE A 22 -10.55 -15.37 -25.58
N PRO A 23 -10.96 -16.05 -24.49
CA PRO A 23 -12.32 -15.97 -23.98
C PRO A 23 -12.59 -14.69 -23.17
N TRP A 24 -12.60 -13.53 -23.85
CA TRP A 24 -12.81 -12.21 -23.23
C TRP A 24 -14.11 -12.10 -22.42
N HIS A 25 -15.12 -12.92 -22.73
CA HIS A 25 -16.39 -12.96 -22.02
C HIS A 25 -16.28 -13.39 -20.55
N ILE A 26 -15.21 -14.12 -20.17
CA ILE A 26 -14.92 -14.48 -18.77
C ILE A 26 -14.48 -13.25 -17.96
N GLY A 27 -13.94 -12.24 -18.65
CA GLY A 27 -13.39 -11.02 -18.06
C GLY A 27 -11.94 -11.19 -17.62
N VAL A 28 -11.10 -10.22 -17.97
CA VAL A 28 -9.70 -10.12 -17.50
C VAL A 28 -9.63 -9.07 -16.40
N PHE A 29 -9.03 -9.42 -15.27
CA PHE A 29 -8.87 -8.55 -14.12
C PHE A 29 -7.39 -8.25 -13.93
N ASP A 30 -6.98 -7.03 -14.25
CA ASP A 30 -5.63 -6.57 -13.98
C ASP A 30 -5.54 -6.16 -12.51
N ALA A 31 -4.89 -7.01 -11.71
CA ALA A 31 -4.78 -6.82 -10.26
C ALA A 31 -3.75 -5.75 -9.86
N HIS A 32 -2.93 -5.24 -10.79
CA HIS A 32 -1.87 -4.29 -10.46
C HIS A 32 -1.41 -3.49 -11.68
N ASN A 33 -1.70 -2.19 -11.68
CA ASN A 33 -1.38 -1.31 -12.80
C ASN A 33 -0.94 0.09 -12.32
N HIS A 34 -0.11 0.77 -13.13
CA HIS A 34 0.39 2.14 -12.87
C HIS A 34 -0.06 3.16 -13.93
N ILE A 35 -1.21 2.94 -14.58
CA ILE A 35 -1.80 3.89 -15.53
C ILE A 35 -2.04 5.25 -14.88
N GLY A 36 -2.30 5.27 -13.57
CA GLY A 36 -2.43 6.48 -12.75
C GLY A 36 -1.14 7.30 -12.56
N GLU A 37 -0.02 6.88 -13.15
CA GLU A 37 1.20 7.71 -13.25
C GLU A 37 1.32 8.45 -14.60
N ARG A 38 0.48 8.10 -15.59
CA ARG A 38 0.51 8.68 -16.94
C ARG A 38 -0.83 9.35 -17.26
N VAL A 39 -0.82 10.67 -17.37
CA VAL A 39 -2.04 11.49 -17.52
C VAL A 39 -2.83 11.08 -18.77
N ASN A 40 -2.15 10.88 -19.90
CA ASN A 40 -2.80 10.58 -21.18
C ASN A 40 -3.36 9.15 -21.28
N SER A 41 -2.77 8.19 -20.56
CA SER A 41 -3.19 6.78 -20.64
C SER A 41 -4.58 6.54 -20.05
N VAL A 42 -5.09 7.45 -19.21
CA VAL A 42 -6.46 7.37 -18.67
C VAL A 42 -7.51 7.38 -19.78
N SER A 43 -7.23 8.06 -20.90
CA SER A 43 -8.13 8.11 -22.06
C SER A 43 -8.32 6.76 -22.77
N GLU A 44 -7.41 5.80 -22.53
CA GLU A 44 -7.46 4.46 -23.12
C GLU A 44 -8.38 3.50 -22.35
N LEU A 45 -8.72 3.80 -21.08
CA LEU A 45 -9.55 2.96 -20.22
C LEU A 45 -10.85 2.48 -20.89
N PRO A 46 -11.63 3.31 -21.62
CA PRO A 46 -12.86 2.85 -22.27
C PRO A 46 -12.65 1.82 -23.39
N ASN A 47 -11.45 1.78 -23.97
CA ASN A 47 -11.12 0.89 -25.10
C ASN A 47 -10.40 -0.38 -24.66
N MET A 48 -10.03 -0.49 -23.38
CA MET A 48 -9.38 -1.68 -22.83
C MET A 48 -10.34 -2.87 -22.82
N LYS A 49 -9.80 -4.07 -23.06
CA LYS A 49 -10.55 -5.33 -22.97
C LYS A 49 -10.64 -5.89 -21.54
N SER A 50 -9.87 -5.33 -20.60
CA SER A 50 -9.91 -5.72 -19.20
C SER A 50 -11.24 -5.31 -18.56
N ARG A 51 -11.85 -6.21 -17.78
CA ARG A 51 -13.08 -5.93 -17.05
C ARG A 51 -12.84 -5.03 -15.85
N ALA A 52 -11.72 -5.22 -15.17
CA ALA A 52 -11.28 -4.33 -14.13
C ALA A 52 -9.77 -4.12 -14.16
N VAL A 53 -9.35 -2.99 -13.63
CA VAL A 53 -7.95 -2.63 -13.44
C VAL A 53 -7.79 -1.99 -12.06
N ALA A 54 -6.93 -2.59 -11.24
CA ALA A 54 -6.53 -2.02 -9.98
C ALA A 54 -5.33 -1.10 -10.20
N ILE A 55 -5.52 0.21 -10.00
CA ILE A 55 -4.49 1.22 -10.23
C ILE A 55 -3.85 1.62 -8.91
N MET A 56 -2.53 1.57 -8.84
CA MET A 56 -1.79 1.79 -7.59
C MET A 56 -1.14 3.16 -7.54
N ALA A 57 -1.31 3.85 -6.42
CA ALA A 57 -0.53 5.04 -6.13
C ALA A 57 0.87 4.63 -5.67
N THR A 58 1.90 5.13 -6.35
CA THR A 58 3.29 4.80 -6.05
C THR A 58 3.89 5.84 -5.09
N ARG A 59 3.58 7.12 -5.31
CA ARG A 59 4.11 8.29 -4.56
C ARG A 59 3.01 9.29 -4.17
N THR A 60 3.37 10.39 -3.51
CA THR A 60 2.44 11.44 -3.01
C THR A 60 1.64 12.03 -4.16
N GLN A 61 2.32 12.27 -5.28
CA GLN A 61 1.81 13.02 -6.41
C GLN A 61 0.76 12.23 -7.20
N ASP A 62 0.75 10.91 -7.08
CA ASP A 62 -0.20 10.04 -7.79
C ASP A 62 -1.57 10.00 -7.10
N GLN A 63 -1.61 10.24 -5.78
CA GLN A 63 -2.84 10.06 -4.97
C GLN A 63 -4.02 10.88 -5.50
N PRO A 64 -3.88 12.19 -5.81
CA PRO A 64 -5.00 12.99 -6.30
C PRO A 64 -5.45 12.57 -7.70
N LEU A 65 -4.51 12.20 -8.58
CA LEU A 65 -4.82 11.74 -9.93
C LEU A 65 -5.61 10.42 -9.87
N ILE A 66 -5.15 9.45 -9.09
CA ILE A 66 -5.85 8.18 -8.88
C ILE A 66 -7.24 8.40 -8.29
N MET A 67 -7.38 9.31 -7.33
CA MET A 67 -8.68 9.67 -6.79
C MET A 67 -9.61 10.25 -7.86
N SER A 68 -9.10 11.11 -8.74
CA SER A 68 -9.89 11.66 -9.85
C SER A 68 -10.32 10.58 -10.86
N ILE A 69 -9.44 9.63 -11.17
CA ILE A 69 -9.74 8.51 -12.07
C ILE A 69 -10.81 7.60 -11.44
N ALA A 70 -10.69 7.29 -10.14
CA ALA A 70 -11.66 6.48 -9.42
C ALA A 70 -13.04 7.14 -9.30
N LYS A 71 -13.09 8.48 -9.18
CA LYS A 71 -14.37 9.21 -9.23
C LYS A 71 -15.09 8.98 -10.56
N SER A 72 -14.38 9.04 -11.67
CA SER A 72 -14.95 8.92 -13.03
C SER A 72 -15.18 7.47 -13.49
N HIS A 73 -14.27 6.55 -13.16
CA HIS A 73 -14.23 5.18 -13.70
C HIS A 73 -14.29 4.08 -12.64
N GLY A 74 -14.37 4.45 -11.35
CA GLY A 74 -14.31 3.50 -10.25
C GLY A 74 -15.58 2.69 -10.06
N VAL A 75 -15.44 1.58 -9.33
CA VAL A 75 -16.57 0.72 -8.92
C VAL A 75 -17.63 1.55 -8.20
N LYS A 76 -18.89 1.44 -8.65
CA LYS A 76 -20.05 2.04 -7.96
C LYS A 76 -20.90 1.00 -7.23
N ALA A 77 -20.94 -0.22 -7.77
CA ALA A 77 -21.60 -1.37 -7.20
C ALA A 77 -21.00 -2.67 -7.77
N PRO A 78 -21.21 -3.84 -7.13
CA PRO A 78 -20.62 -5.12 -7.55
C PRO A 78 -20.98 -5.56 -8.98
N ASP A 79 -22.13 -5.12 -9.50
CA ASP A 79 -22.63 -5.42 -10.84
C ASP A 79 -21.83 -4.71 -11.96
N CYS A 80 -20.97 -3.73 -11.63
CA CYS A 80 -20.12 -3.03 -12.59
C CYS A 80 -19.23 -4.00 -13.41
N PHE A 81 -18.89 -5.17 -12.86
CA PHE A 81 -18.07 -6.17 -13.55
C PHE A 81 -18.84 -7.02 -14.58
N SER A 82 -20.17 -6.91 -14.64
CA SER A 82 -20.98 -7.59 -15.66
C SER A 82 -21.00 -6.85 -17.01
N GLN A 83 -20.68 -5.55 -17.00
CA GLN A 83 -20.70 -4.70 -18.19
C GLN A 83 -19.40 -4.86 -19.00
N ASP A 84 -19.47 -4.75 -20.33
CA ASP A 84 -18.27 -4.73 -21.17
C ASP A 84 -17.56 -3.36 -21.15
N LYS A 85 -17.20 -2.93 -19.95
CA LYS A 85 -16.50 -1.67 -19.68
C LYS A 85 -15.47 -1.89 -18.58
N THR A 86 -14.27 -1.35 -18.80
CA THR A 86 -13.22 -1.38 -17.78
C THR A 86 -13.61 -0.54 -16.57
N THR A 87 -13.62 -1.18 -15.39
CA THR A 87 -13.87 -0.54 -14.11
C THR A 87 -12.57 -0.40 -13.30
N VAL A 88 -12.39 0.73 -12.64
CA VAL A 88 -11.18 1.01 -11.85
C VAL A 88 -11.37 0.65 -10.38
N ILE A 89 -10.34 0.06 -9.78
CA ILE A 89 -10.21 -0.08 -8.33
C ILE A 89 -8.98 0.70 -7.91
N ALA A 90 -9.14 1.70 -7.05
CA ALA A 90 -8.01 2.51 -6.60
C ALA A 90 -7.22 1.83 -5.48
N GLY A 91 -5.89 1.91 -5.55
CA GLY A 91 -4.97 1.66 -4.46
C GLY A 91 -4.37 2.97 -3.97
N TYR A 92 -4.53 3.27 -2.66
CA TYR A 92 -3.87 4.40 -2.00
C TYR A 92 -2.82 3.92 -0.99
N GLY A 93 -1.61 4.47 -1.06
CA GLY A 93 -0.50 4.02 -0.22
C GLY A 93 0.84 4.63 -0.61
N ARG A 94 1.91 4.20 0.06
CA ARG A 94 3.28 4.61 -0.23
C ARG A 94 4.14 3.40 -0.64
N HIS A 95 4.64 3.42 -1.87
CA HIS A 95 5.57 2.41 -2.33
C HIS A 95 6.88 2.45 -1.50
N PRO A 96 7.51 1.32 -1.16
CA PRO A 96 8.74 1.27 -0.36
C PRO A 96 9.87 2.16 -0.90
N TRP A 97 9.91 2.39 -2.21
CA TRP A 97 10.89 3.26 -2.88
C TRP A 97 10.82 4.73 -2.44
N PHE A 98 9.64 5.19 -2.00
CA PHE A 98 9.37 6.57 -1.63
C PHE A 98 9.18 6.76 -0.13
N CYS A 99 9.41 5.72 0.69
CA CYS A 99 9.30 5.84 2.16
C CYS A 99 10.32 6.81 2.78
N HIS A 100 11.40 7.15 2.08
CA HIS A 100 12.35 8.18 2.48
C HIS A 100 11.74 9.58 2.51
N GLU A 101 10.60 9.80 1.88
CA GLU A 101 9.87 11.08 1.94
C GLU A 101 8.99 11.19 3.18
N LEU A 102 8.97 10.16 4.04
CA LEU A 102 8.15 10.12 5.25
C LEU A 102 9.02 10.00 6.49
N PHE A 103 8.63 10.66 7.58
CA PHE A 103 9.22 10.45 8.90
C PHE A 103 8.17 9.99 9.91
N ASP A 104 8.57 9.15 10.86
CA ASP A 104 7.69 8.70 11.94
C ASP A 104 7.66 9.74 13.05
N ASP A 105 6.60 10.54 13.04
CA ASP A 105 6.34 11.62 13.98
C ASP A 105 5.77 11.13 15.33
N SER A 106 5.60 9.83 15.51
CA SER A 106 5.21 9.23 16.80
C SER A 106 6.38 8.85 17.70
N LEU A 107 7.61 8.91 17.17
CA LEU A 107 8.82 8.63 17.93
C LEU A 107 9.14 9.78 18.88
N GLU A 108 9.73 9.46 20.04
CA GLU A 108 10.22 10.47 21.00
C GLU A 108 11.25 11.40 20.36
N THR A 109 12.07 10.86 19.45
CA THR A 109 13.02 11.63 18.64
C THR A 109 12.80 11.31 17.16
N PRO A 110 11.91 12.05 16.47
CA PRO A 110 11.69 11.88 15.04
C PRO A 110 12.97 12.18 14.24
N THR A 111 13.10 11.55 13.07
CA THR A 111 14.26 11.77 12.19
C THR A 111 14.21 13.12 11.47
N TYR A 112 13.04 13.75 11.42
CA TYR A 112 12.84 15.10 10.90
C TYR A 112 12.05 15.92 11.92
N VAL A 113 12.55 17.10 12.26
CA VAL A 113 11.85 18.08 13.08
C VAL A 113 11.77 19.37 12.26
N PRO A 114 10.57 19.87 11.92
CA PRO A 114 10.44 21.13 11.20
C PRO A 114 11.19 22.27 11.91
N SER A 115 12.02 22.99 11.17
CA SER A 115 12.82 24.11 11.66
C SER A 115 12.96 25.19 10.56
N GLU A 116 13.48 26.37 10.93
CA GLU A 116 13.79 27.43 9.96
C GLU A 116 14.92 27.00 8.99
N ASP A 117 15.89 26.22 9.48
CA ASP A 117 16.93 25.61 8.65
C ASP A 117 16.45 24.26 8.08
N VAL A 118 15.61 24.33 7.05
CA VAL A 118 15.01 23.17 6.37
C VAL A 118 16.08 22.23 5.83
N GLU A 119 17.22 22.75 5.36
CA GLU A 119 18.27 21.90 4.79
C GLU A 119 19.04 21.12 5.85
N ALA A 120 19.27 21.70 7.03
CA ALA A 120 19.80 20.96 8.17
C ALA A 120 18.81 19.88 8.67
N ALA A 121 17.51 20.19 8.70
CA ALA A 121 16.48 19.22 9.08
C ALA A 121 16.38 18.07 8.06
N LYS A 122 16.45 18.37 6.75
CA LYS A 122 16.54 17.37 5.68
C LYS A 122 17.80 16.52 5.81
N GLU A 123 18.95 17.14 6.05
CA GLU A 123 20.22 16.43 6.26
C GLU A 123 20.10 15.39 7.38
N GLN A 124 19.58 15.80 8.55
CA GLN A 124 19.36 14.91 9.69
C GLN A 124 18.49 13.72 9.30
N HIS A 125 17.36 13.97 8.63
CA HIS A 125 16.44 12.92 8.23
C HIS A 125 17.08 11.93 7.25
N TYR A 126 17.64 12.44 6.16
CA TYR A 126 18.17 11.60 5.09
C TYR A 126 19.42 10.84 5.51
N LYS A 127 20.26 11.40 6.39
CA LYS A 127 21.35 10.65 7.03
C LYS A 127 20.85 9.54 7.94
N ALA A 128 19.74 9.73 8.64
CA ALA A 128 19.17 8.73 9.55
C ALA A 128 18.46 7.58 8.82
N VAL A 129 17.75 7.86 7.72
CA VAL A 129 16.90 6.85 7.03
C VAL A 129 17.58 6.16 5.85
N LEU A 130 18.74 6.65 5.38
CA LEU A 130 19.47 6.06 4.25
C LEU A 130 20.75 5.34 4.69
N SER A 131 21.11 4.29 3.95
CA SER A 131 22.35 3.53 4.12
C SER A 131 23.01 3.22 2.77
N PRO A 132 24.30 3.55 2.58
CA PRO A 132 25.11 4.38 3.48
C PRO A 132 24.50 5.78 3.62
N ALA A 133 24.81 6.50 4.71
CA ALA A 133 24.33 7.87 4.88
C ALA A 133 24.95 8.79 3.79
N PRO A 134 24.17 9.70 3.16
CA PRO A 134 24.72 10.66 2.22
C PRO A 134 25.70 11.62 2.90
N THR A 135 26.81 11.90 2.23
CA THR A 135 27.84 12.85 2.66
C THR A 135 27.84 14.13 1.83
N ASP A 136 27.36 14.06 0.58
CA ASP A 136 27.24 15.20 -0.33
C ASP A 136 25.90 15.94 -0.11
N ALA A 137 25.99 17.22 0.24
CA ALA A 137 24.82 18.07 0.48
C ALA A 137 23.91 18.24 -0.74
N ALA A 138 24.46 18.15 -1.95
CA ALA A 138 23.66 18.19 -3.16
C ALA A 138 22.63 17.05 -3.21
N PHE A 139 22.92 15.90 -2.57
CA PHE A 139 22.03 14.75 -2.56
C PHE A 139 20.73 15.02 -1.81
N TRP A 140 20.81 15.48 -0.55
CA TRP A 140 19.59 15.73 0.23
C TRP A 140 18.90 17.05 -0.13
N ARG A 141 19.65 18.05 -0.62
CA ARG A 141 19.06 19.30 -1.14
C ARG A 141 18.06 19.01 -2.26
N ASP A 142 18.35 18.03 -3.10
CA ASP A 142 17.50 17.64 -4.22
C ASP A 142 16.28 16.77 -3.83
N LEU A 143 16.28 16.21 -2.62
CA LEU A 143 15.17 15.43 -2.09
C LEU A 143 14.08 16.34 -1.50
N PRO A 144 12.81 15.89 -1.48
CA PRO A 144 11.71 16.70 -0.96
C PRO A 144 11.84 16.97 0.54
N VAL A 145 11.00 17.86 1.07
CA VAL A 145 10.82 17.98 2.52
C VAL A 145 10.05 16.75 3.03
N PRO A 146 10.53 16.03 4.05
CA PRO A 146 9.82 14.87 4.61
C PRO A 146 8.43 15.23 5.15
N ILE A 147 7.46 14.35 4.92
CA ILE A 147 6.08 14.47 5.38
C ILE A 147 5.88 13.59 6.61
N ALA A 148 5.13 14.08 7.60
CA ALA A 148 4.77 13.29 8.77
C ALA A 148 3.97 12.05 8.36
N LEU A 149 4.35 10.87 8.85
CA LEU A 149 3.67 9.62 8.54
C LEU A 149 2.21 9.67 9.00
N SER A 150 1.93 10.29 10.15
CA SER A 150 0.55 10.47 10.63
C SER A 150 -0.31 11.27 9.65
N THR A 151 0.21 12.38 9.10
CA THR A 151 -0.47 13.21 8.09
C THR A 151 -0.78 12.40 6.85
N PHE A 152 0.21 11.71 6.28
CA PHE A 152 0.02 10.91 5.07
C PHE A 152 -1.04 9.80 5.28
N ILE A 153 -1.03 9.16 6.44
CA ILE A 153 -1.99 8.11 6.80
C ILE A 153 -3.40 8.68 7.02
N ALA A 154 -3.53 9.87 7.59
CA ALA A 154 -4.81 10.55 7.75
C ALA A 154 -5.45 10.89 6.39
N GLU A 155 -4.66 11.41 5.44
CA GLU A 155 -5.14 11.66 4.08
C GLU A 155 -5.51 10.37 3.35
N THR A 156 -4.68 9.32 3.50
CA THR A 156 -4.97 8.00 2.91
C THR A 156 -6.27 7.42 3.46
N ARG A 157 -6.51 7.57 4.77
CA ARG A 157 -7.79 7.20 5.40
C ARG A 157 -8.96 7.96 4.78
N ALA A 158 -8.84 9.27 4.59
CA ALA A 158 -9.91 10.07 4.01
C ALA A 158 -10.31 9.56 2.61
N ARG A 159 -9.32 9.28 1.74
CA ARG A 159 -9.56 8.72 0.39
C ARG A 159 -10.25 7.34 0.44
N LEU A 160 -9.84 6.47 1.36
CA LEU A 160 -10.45 5.14 1.55
C LEU A 160 -11.86 5.18 2.16
N LEU A 161 -12.22 6.25 2.87
CA LEU A 161 -13.57 6.46 3.36
C LEU A 161 -14.48 7.02 2.27
N GLU A 162 -13.94 7.90 1.41
CA GLU A 162 -14.64 8.46 0.25
C GLU A 162 -14.87 7.41 -0.86
N ASP A 163 -13.94 6.47 -1.04
CA ASP A 163 -14.06 5.34 -1.99
C ASP A 163 -14.16 4.00 -1.24
N PRO A 164 -15.38 3.47 -1.04
CA PRO A 164 -15.59 2.20 -0.35
C PRO A 164 -15.05 0.95 -1.04
N PHE A 165 -14.65 1.04 -2.31
CA PHE A 165 -14.13 -0.10 -3.07
C PHE A 165 -12.61 -0.05 -3.21
N ALA A 166 -11.98 1.06 -2.85
CA ALA A 166 -10.53 1.20 -2.86
C ALA A 166 -9.83 0.28 -1.86
N MET A 167 -8.55 0.03 -2.12
CA MET A 167 -7.65 -0.77 -1.30
C MET A 167 -6.45 0.05 -0.82
N VAL A 168 -5.68 -0.51 0.11
CA VAL A 168 -4.41 0.07 0.54
C VAL A 168 -3.28 -0.45 -0.36
N GLY A 169 -2.69 0.41 -1.18
CA GLY A 169 -1.62 0.02 -2.10
C GLY A 169 -1.10 1.21 -2.94
N GLU A 170 0.10 1.15 -3.50
CA GLU A 170 1.07 0.07 -3.35
C GLU A 170 1.89 0.26 -2.07
N ILE A 171 1.98 -0.79 -1.23
CA ILE A 171 2.74 -0.77 0.02
C ILE A 171 3.66 -1.99 0.09
N GLY A 172 4.78 -1.90 0.80
CA GLY A 172 5.67 -3.04 0.83
C GLY A 172 7.04 -2.82 1.44
N LEU A 173 7.93 -3.77 1.14
CA LEU A 173 9.35 -3.75 1.47
C LEU A 173 10.16 -4.06 0.21
N ASP A 174 11.18 -3.23 -0.06
CA ASP A 174 12.13 -3.42 -1.15
C ASP A 174 13.54 -3.07 -0.66
N LYS A 175 14.23 -4.09 -0.13
CA LYS A 175 15.61 -3.98 0.37
C LYS A 175 16.64 -3.61 -0.71
N PRO A 176 16.62 -4.18 -1.93
CA PRO A 176 17.66 -3.88 -2.92
C PRO A 176 17.52 -2.51 -3.59
N PHE A 177 16.34 -1.87 -3.53
CA PHE A 177 16.13 -0.58 -4.18
C PHE A 177 17.10 0.49 -3.69
N ARG A 178 17.64 1.25 -4.66
CA ARG A 178 18.54 2.39 -4.44
C ARG A 178 17.86 3.65 -4.96
N LEU A 179 18.00 4.76 -4.25
CA LEU A 179 17.45 6.05 -4.67
C LEU A 179 18.15 6.54 -5.95
N PRO A 180 17.45 7.28 -6.82
CA PRO A 180 18.10 7.97 -7.95
C PRO A 180 19.20 8.93 -7.47
N MET A 181 20.20 9.19 -8.31
CA MET A 181 21.16 10.27 -8.12
C MET A 181 20.45 11.64 -8.11
N GLN A 182 21.08 12.65 -7.53
CA GLN A 182 20.63 14.04 -7.62
C GLN A 182 20.54 14.51 -9.08
N TRP A 183 19.72 15.52 -9.34
CA TRP A 183 19.67 16.18 -10.64
C TRP A 183 21.03 16.79 -11.03
N THR A 184 21.33 16.73 -12.32
CA THR A 184 22.37 17.59 -12.93
C THR A 184 21.82 19.01 -13.09
N ASP A 185 22.70 20.00 -13.07
CA ASP A 185 22.37 21.39 -13.38
C ASP A 185 22.65 21.66 -14.87
N PRO A 186 21.67 22.11 -15.69
CA PRO A 186 20.28 22.40 -15.34
C PRO A 186 19.40 21.15 -15.17
N LYS A 187 18.42 21.26 -14.29
CA LYS A 187 17.39 20.24 -14.10
C LYS A 187 16.54 20.13 -15.38
N PRO A 188 16.25 18.92 -15.89
CA PRO A 188 15.39 18.75 -17.06
C PRO A 188 13.97 19.25 -16.79
N GLU A 189 13.34 19.73 -17.85
CA GLU A 189 11.92 20.09 -17.82
C GLU A 189 11.05 18.89 -17.41
N PRO A 190 10.00 19.10 -16.59
CA PRO A 190 9.07 18.05 -16.24
C PRO A 190 8.38 17.46 -17.47
N ASP A 191 8.25 16.14 -17.50
CA ASP A 191 7.43 15.44 -18.49
C ASP A 191 5.94 15.74 -18.21
N PRO A 192 5.21 16.47 -19.09
CA PRO A 192 3.83 16.86 -18.85
C PRO A 192 2.88 15.66 -18.77
N ASP A 193 3.27 14.52 -19.33
CA ASP A 193 2.44 13.32 -19.38
C ASP A 193 2.56 12.48 -18.11
N ARG A 194 3.40 12.88 -17.15
CA ARG A 194 3.70 12.09 -15.95
C ARG A 194 3.65 12.91 -14.67
N THR A 195 3.17 12.28 -13.60
CA THR A 195 3.28 12.87 -12.26
C THR A 195 4.76 13.08 -11.89
N PRO A 196 5.12 14.21 -11.24
CA PRO A 196 6.51 14.50 -10.90
C PRO A 196 7.03 13.57 -9.79
N GLY A 197 8.35 13.54 -9.60
CA GLY A 197 9.01 12.80 -8.52
C GLY A 197 9.49 11.38 -8.88
N GLY A 198 9.28 10.94 -10.12
CA GLY A 198 9.81 9.65 -10.59
C GLY A 198 11.35 9.61 -10.72
N ARG A 199 11.87 8.41 -11.05
CA ARG A 199 13.30 8.24 -11.36
C ARG A 199 13.75 9.07 -12.56
N GLN A 200 12.86 9.22 -13.55
CA GLN A 200 13.11 10.01 -14.78
C GLN A 200 14.48 9.69 -15.42
N ARG A 201 14.76 8.38 -15.56
CA ARG A 201 15.99 7.82 -16.15
C ARG A 201 17.31 8.13 -15.44
N ARG A 202 17.30 8.85 -14.31
CA ARG A 202 18.50 9.10 -13.50
C ARG A 202 19.18 7.78 -13.11
N PRO A 203 20.53 7.75 -13.09
CA PRO A 203 21.29 6.64 -12.53
C PRO A 203 20.88 6.40 -11.07
N LEU A 204 21.07 5.17 -10.59
CA LEU A 204 20.82 4.85 -9.19
C LEU A 204 22.07 5.19 -8.37
N SER A 205 21.87 5.86 -7.24
CA SER A 205 22.89 6.11 -6.23
C SER A 205 23.26 4.81 -5.48
N GLN A 206 24.14 4.91 -4.50
CA GLN A 206 24.41 3.84 -3.53
C GLN A 206 23.39 3.79 -2.38
N HIS A 207 22.63 4.87 -2.16
CA HIS A 207 21.80 5.06 -0.99
C HIS A 207 20.52 4.22 -1.06
N ARG A 208 20.34 3.34 -0.07
CA ARG A 208 19.14 2.54 0.13
C ARG A 208 18.38 3.04 1.34
N ILE A 209 17.07 2.82 1.37
CA ILE A 209 16.26 3.13 2.55
C ILE A 209 16.48 2.03 3.59
N ASN A 210 16.76 2.42 4.82
CA ASN A 210 16.90 1.52 5.95
C ASN A 210 15.66 0.63 6.07
N LEU A 211 15.88 -0.69 6.18
CA LEU A 211 14.78 -1.66 6.21
C LEU A 211 13.87 -1.45 7.43
N ALA A 212 14.41 -0.97 8.55
CA ALA A 212 13.62 -0.60 9.73
C ALA A 212 12.63 0.53 9.41
N HIS A 213 13.07 1.54 8.65
CA HIS A 213 12.23 2.66 8.22
C HIS A 213 11.12 2.19 7.27
N GLN A 214 11.46 1.38 6.26
CA GLN A 214 10.44 0.79 5.37
C GLN A 214 9.41 -0.03 6.14
N LYS A 215 9.84 -0.82 7.14
CA LYS A 215 8.95 -1.61 8.00
C LYS A 215 8.01 -0.71 8.80
N ALA A 216 8.48 0.40 9.36
CA ALA A 216 7.63 1.32 10.11
C ALA A 216 6.48 1.84 9.23
N VAL A 217 6.81 2.37 8.05
CA VAL A 217 5.81 2.87 7.09
C VAL A 217 4.85 1.76 6.64
N PHE A 218 5.38 0.59 6.26
CA PHE A 218 4.58 -0.55 5.82
C PHE A 218 3.58 -1.02 6.89
N MET A 219 4.04 -1.14 8.14
CA MET A 219 3.20 -1.58 9.25
C MET A 219 2.08 -0.59 9.56
N THR A 220 2.33 0.72 9.44
CA THR A 220 1.30 1.75 9.64
C THR A 220 0.21 1.68 8.55
N HIS A 221 0.58 1.41 7.29
CA HIS A 221 -0.39 1.16 6.23
C HIS A 221 -1.20 -0.12 6.45
N LEU A 222 -0.56 -1.22 6.86
CA LEU A 222 -1.27 -2.46 7.19
C LEU A 222 -2.23 -2.28 8.36
N LYS A 223 -1.86 -1.46 9.35
CA LYS A 223 -2.75 -1.10 10.46
C LYS A 223 -3.98 -0.36 9.95
N LEU A 224 -3.80 0.64 9.07
CA LEU A 224 -4.90 1.36 8.43
C LEU A 224 -5.83 0.41 7.65
N ALA A 225 -5.27 -0.48 6.83
CA ALA A 225 -6.04 -1.48 6.08
C ALA A 225 -6.87 -2.35 7.04
N GLY A 226 -6.25 -2.83 8.13
CA GLY A 226 -6.92 -3.64 9.13
C GLY A 226 -8.02 -2.90 9.90
N GLU A 227 -7.83 -1.62 10.20
CA GLU A 227 -8.82 -0.78 10.89
C GLU A 227 -10.04 -0.50 10.04
N LEU A 228 -9.85 -0.27 8.73
CA LEU A 228 -10.93 0.00 7.78
C LEU A 228 -11.51 -1.26 7.12
N GLY A 229 -10.93 -2.43 7.37
CA GLY A 229 -11.33 -3.68 6.72
C GLY A 229 -11.06 -3.70 5.21
N ARG A 230 -10.01 -3.00 4.76
CA ARG A 230 -9.64 -2.90 3.34
C ARG A 230 -8.66 -4.00 2.93
N PRO A 231 -8.74 -4.50 1.68
CA PRO A 231 -7.65 -5.27 1.08
C PRO A 231 -6.36 -4.43 1.01
N SER A 232 -5.23 -5.11 0.85
CA SER A 232 -3.94 -4.45 0.63
C SER A 232 -3.14 -5.12 -0.48
N ALA A 233 -2.45 -4.32 -1.30
CA ALA A 233 -1.63 -4.78 -2.41
C ALA A 233 -0.20 -4.20 -2.33
N GLY A 234 0.76 -5.02 -2.77
CA GLY A 234 2.15 -4.61 -3.00
C GLY A 234 3.18 -5.66 -2.61
N LYS A 235 4.45 -5.30 -2.74
CA LYS A 235 5.59 -6.22 -2.67
C LYS A 235 6.04 -6.48 -1.24
N VAL A 236 6.08 -7.74 -0.82
CA VAL A 236 6.65 -8.14 0.48
C VAL A 236 7.79 -9.14 0.26
N MET A 237 8.93 -8.91 0.92
CA MET A 237 10.12 -9.77 0.81
C MET A 237 9.94 -11.17 1.43
N SER A 238 9.05 -11.34 2.41
CA SER A 238 8.77 -12.64 3.03
C SER A 238 7.39 -12.70 3.70
N PHE A 239 6.74 -13.87 3.63
CA PHE A 239 5.46 -14.15 4.31
C PHE A 239 5.52 -13.93 5.84
N GLU A 240 6.70 -14.08 6.44
CA GLU A 240 6.88 -13.99 7.89
C GLU A 240 6.60 -12.59 8.45
N VAL A 241 6.91 -11.53 7.70
CA VAL A 241 6.64 -10.14 8.13
C VAL A 241 5.13 -9.87 8.14
N VAL A 242 4.40 -10.35 7.13
CA VAL A 242 2.92 -10.25 7.09
C VAL A 242 2.30 -11.06 8.22
N ALA A 243 2.83 -12.25 8.50
CA ALA A 243 2.38 -13.11 9.59
C ALA A 243 2.61 -12.47 10.97
N GLN A 244 3.72 -11.74 11.19
CA GLN A 244 3.96 -11.01 12.43
C GLN A 244 2.93 -9.89 12.64
N GLY A 245 2.60 -9.14 11.59
CA GLY A 245 1.55 -8.11 11.64
C GLY A 245 0.16 -8.69 11.97
N THR A 246 -0.22 -9.79 11.30
CA THR A 246 -1.52 -10.45 11.56
C THR A 246 -1.56 -11.14 12.94
N LYS A 247 -0.48 -11.76 13.40
CA LYS A 247 -0.39 -12.35 14.74
C LYS A 247 -0.53 -11.29 15.84
N ARG A 248 0.12 -10.13 15.68
CA ARG A 248 0.00 -9.01 16.62
C ARG A 248 -1.45 -8.50 16.70
N ARG A 249 -2.16 -8.42 15.57
CA ARG A 249 -3.59 -8.08 15.52
C ARG A 249 -4.47 -9.09 16.25
N LYS A 250 -4.26 -10.40 16.05
CA LYS A 250 -5.01 -11.45 16.78
C LYS A 250 -4.81 -11.30 18.30
N LYS A 251 -3.59 -10.99 18.73
CA LYS A 251 -3.26 -10.74 20.15
C LYS A 251 -3.95 -9.46 20.68
N GLU A 252 -3.90 -8.35 19.96
CA GLU A 252 -4.53 -7.09 20.37
C GLU A 252 -6.05 -7.17 20.41
N LYS A 253 -6.69 -7.85 19.43
CA LYS A 253 -8.13 -8.12 19.46
C LYS A 253 -8.51 -8.95 20.69
N ARG A 254 -7.78 -10.02 20.97
CA ARG A 254 -7.97 -10.86 22.17
C ARG A 254 -7.83 -10.05 23.47
N ILE A 255 -6.88 -9.12 23.56
CA ILE A 255 -6.72 -8.26 24.74
C ILE A 255 -7.90 -7.29 24.89
N LYS A 256 -8.40 -6.71 23.79
CA LYS A 256 -9.59 -5.84 23.83
C LYS A 256 -10.83 -6.63 24.26
N ASP A 257 -11.04 -7.82 23.70
CA ASP A 257 -12.17 -8.69 24.06
C ASP A 257 -12.14 -9.07 25.55
N ILE A 258 -10.97 -9.40 26.10
CA ILE A 258 -10.79 -9.67 27.54
C ILE A 258 -11.10 -8.44 28.39
N LYS A 259 -10.67 -7.24 27.97
CA LYS A 259 -10.96 -6.00 28.70
C LYS A 259 -12.46 -5.68 28.68
N THR A 260 -13.12 -5.85 27.53
CA THR A 260 -14.58 -5.67 27.41
C THR A 260 -15.33 -6.67 28.29
N GLN A 261 -14.95 -7.94 28.27
CA GLN A 261 -15.58 -8.97 29.10
C GLN A 261 -15.39 -8.69 30.60
N ARG A 262 -14.19 -8.26 31.03
CA ARG A 262 -13.95 -7.81 32.41
C ARG A 262 -14.80 -6.61 32.80
N SER A 263 -14.98 -5.63 31.90
CA SER A 263 -15.84 -4.47 32.18
C SER A 263 -17.31 -4.84 32.32
N HIS A 264 -17.78 -5.85 31.57
CA HIS A 264 -19.14 -6.36 31.65
C HIS A 264 -19.37 -7.10 32.98
N ILE A 265 -18.43 -7.97 33.37
CA ILE A 265 -18.46 -8.69 34.66
C ILE A 265 -18.46 -7.69 35.82
N LEU A 266 -17.61 -6.66 35.79
CA LEU A 266 -17.57 -5.63 36.84
C LEU A 266 -18.87 -4.81 36.92
N ARG A 267 -19.55 -4.56 35.80
CA ARG A 267 -20.86 -3.91 35.78
C ARG A 267 -21.96 -4.81 36.34
N GLU A 268 -21.97 -6.10 36.03
CA GLU A 268 -22.91 -7.06 36.61
C GLU A 268 -22.72 -7.22 38.13
N PHE A 269 -21.46 -7.29 38.60
CA PHE A 269 -21.15 -7.34 40.04
C PHE A 269 -21.57 -6.08 40.80
N ALA A 270 -21.46 -4.90 40.16
CA ALA A 270 -21.94 -3.65 40.76
C ALA A 270 -23.48 -3.58 40.80
N PHE A 271 -24.17 -4.16 39.82
CA PHE A 271 -25.63 -4.20 39.77
C PHE A 271 -26.23 -5.15 40.82
N THR A 272 -25.57 -6.28 41.10
CA THR A 272 -26.03 -7.27 42.10
C THR A 272 -25.83 -6.78 43.55
N HIS A 273 -24.82 -5.97 43.83
CA HIS A 273 -24.58 -5.42 45.17
C HIS A 273 -25.49 -4.23 45.52
N SER A 274 -26.12 -3.58 44.55
CA SER A 274 -27.04 -2.47 44.82
C SER A 274 -28.48 -2.94 45.14
N ALA A 275 -28.76 -4.24 45.09
CA ALA A 275 -30.10 -4.82 45.24
C ALA A 275 -30.37 -5.50 46.60
N VAL A 276 -29.46 -5.41 47.57
CA VAL A 276 -29.65 -6.05 48.90
C VAL A 276 -29.66 -4.98 49.99
N ASN A 277 -30.86 -4.55 50.37
CA ASN A 277 -31.10 -3.79 51.59
C ASN A 277 -32.24 -4.49 52.36
N PRO A 278 -31.96 -5.28 53.40
CA PRO A 278 -32.99 -5.79 54.28
C PRO A 278 -33.08 -4.91 55.54
N THR A 279 -34.26 -4.33 55.72
CA THR A 279 -34.82 -3.90 57.00
C THR A 279 -34.69 -5.02 58.05
N LEU A 280 -34.14 -4.71 59.22
CA LEU A 280 -34.29 -5.54 60.42
C LEU A 280 -34.76 -4.67 61.59
N SER A 281 -36.01 -4.93 61.99
CA SER A 281 -36.66 -4.50 63.21
C SER A 281 -36.38 -5.50 64.35
N ASN A 282 -36.30 -4.96 65.56
CA ASN A 282 -36.32 -5.58 66.89
C ASN A 282 -37.14 -6.88 67.03
N ASN A 283 -36.68 -7.81 67.89
CA ASN A 283 -37.29 -8.07 69.21
C ASN A 283 -36.67 -9.26 69.97
N ILE A 284 -36.55 -9.05 71.30
CA ILE A 284 -36.27 -9.94 72.45
C ILE A 284 -34.81 -10.38 72.62
#